data_AF-A0A0N4ULD8-F1
#
_entry.id   AF-A0A0N4ULD8-F1
#
_cell.length_a   1.000
_cell.length_b   1.000
_cell.length_c   1.000
_cell.angle_alpha   90.00
_cell.angle_beta   90.00
_cell.angle_gamma   90.00
#
_symmetry.space_group_name_H-M   'P 1'
#
loop_
_entity.id
_entity.type
_entity.pdbx_description
1 polymer ?
#
loop_
_entity_poly.entity_id
_entity_poly.type
_entity_poly.pdbx_seq_one_letter_code
_entity_poly.pdbx_strand_id
1 'polypeptide(L)'
;EVCFNIYIIVIVIAILSLIYRTNDSGNVFYKFPEEINPITHSSWTLFPIRKVLDVHQTDGIAAEDVIIVRLSLLWTLLLFKERPSVFYMFTGINEFYIRLAEIFLLGPQVFQDDCICACINRLLREFLIPYASNGLLAFGLTDSIAGLDAFIPFYEELLQRFEEFSMGNDLFTLIILIGAYLNSNILSGLLMKSALWSYDRNVVRQMTLKKTRNFLEYMEADISRSRIEVEDKYYAQYATLLGLYARAIRDSVITRERNELVFYIASVELGLFERKQGKEFQALISMIRKSVNDKLSL
;
A
#
# COMPACT_ATOMS: atom_id res chain seq x y z
N GLU A 1 -25.62 6.38 23.56
CA GLU A 1 -24.18 6.26 23.90
C GLU A 1 -23.24 6.44 22.70
N VAL A 2 -23.47 5.77 21.56
CA VAL A 2 -22.63 5.90 20.34
C VAL A 2 -22.51 7.36 19.84
N CYS A 3 -23.58 8.14 19.83
CA CYS A 3 -23.52 9.57 19.45
C CYS A 3 -22.67 10.43 20.40
N PHE A 4 -22.58 10.05 21.69
CA PHE A 4 -21.81 10.80 22.69
C PHE A 4 -20.30 10.57 22.51
N ASN A 5 -19.91 9.32 22.21
CA ASN A 5 -18.53 9.01 21.83
C ASN A 5 -18.13 9.65 20.50
N ILE A 6 -19.03 9.73 19.51
CA ILE A 6 -18.75 10.42 18.25
C ILE A 6 -18.50 11.91 18.49
N TYR A 7 -19.30 12.57 19.34
CA TYR A 7 -19.09 13.98 19.66
C TYR A 7 -17.74 14.22 20.36
N ILE A 8 -17.36 13.34 21.29
CA ILE A 8 -16.04 13.41 21.95
C ILE A 8 -14.92 13.15 20.95
N ILE A 9 -15.05 12.21 20.01
CA ILE A 9 -14.04 11.94 18.99
C ILE A 9 -13.90 13.12 18.01
N VAL A 10 -15.02 13.69 17.57
CA VAL A 10 -15.05 14.92 16.76
C VAL A 10 -14.38 16.04 17.52
N ILE A 11 -14.70 16.23 18.81
CA ILE A 11 -14.09 17.23 19.66
C ILE A 11 -12.59 16.96 19.84
N VAL A 12 -12.15 15.72 20.10
CA VAL A 12 -10.74 15.42 20.36
C VAL A 12 -9.90 15.56 19.09
N ILE A 13 -10.40 15.18 17.92
CA ILE A 13 -9.66 15.37 16.66
C ILE A 13 -9.75 16.81 16.20
N ALA A 14 -10.91 17.46 16.35
CA ALA A 14 -11.02 18.90 16.22
C ALA A 14 -10.14 19.61 17.25
N ILE A 15 -9.79 19.05 18.40
CA ILE A 15 -8.84 19.65 19.36
C ILE A 15 -7.39 19.33 18.97
N LEU A 16 -7.11 18.12 18.50
CA LEU A 16 -5.77 17.72 18.04
C LEU A 16 -5.39 18.43 16.73
N SER A 17 -6.37 18.82 15.92
CA SER A 17 -6.16 19.61 14.71
C SER A 17 -6.53 21.08 14.90
N LEU A 18 -7.49 21.48 15.72
CA LEU A 18 -7.77 22.91 15.91
C LEU A 18 -6.98 23.45 17.11
N ILE A 19 -6.03 24.33 16.81
CA ILE A 19 -5.37 25.15 17.81
C ILE A 19 -6.41 26.10 18.40
N TYR A 20 -6.56 26.04 19.72
CA TYR A 20 -7.32 27.01 20.51
C TYR A 20 -6.61 28.36 20.45
N ARG A 21 -7.28 29.40 19.95
CA ARG A 21 -6.79 30.78 20.07
C ARG A 21 -7.91 31.69 20.58
N THR A 22 -7.56 32.55 21.52
CA THR A 22 -8.34 33.72 21.91
C THR A 22 -7.90 34.90 21.05
N ASN A 23 -8.86 35.56 20.41
CA ASN A 23 -8.57 36.84 19.76
C ASN A 23 -8.42 37.96 20.82
N ASP A 24 -7.99 39.14 20.41
CA ASP A 24 -7.82 40.31 21.29
C ASP A 24 -9.14 40.73 21.99
N SER A 25 -10.29 40.28 21.47
CA SER A 25 -11.63 40.51 22.02
C SER A 25 -12.05 39.49 23.10
N GLY A 26 -11.21 38.49 23.40
CA GLY A 26 -11.54 37.38 24.29
C GLY A 26 -12.44 36.31 23.68
N ASN A 27 -12.81 36.43 22.39
CA ASN A 27 -13.58 35.40 21.69
C ASN A 27 -12.67 34.23 21.33
N VAL A 28 -13.12 33.04 21.67
CA VAL A 28 -12.47 31.78 21.34
C VAL A 28 -12.82 31.41 19.90
N PHE A 29 -11.79 31.13 19.10
CA PHE A 29 -11.98 30.51 17.80
C PHE A 29 -11.05 29.31 17.63
N TYR A 30 -11.50 28.37 16.81
CA TYR A 30 -10.79 27.15 16.50
C TYR A 30 -10.23 27.26 15.09
N LYS A 31 -8.92 27.06 14.94
CA LYS A 31 -8.24 27.11 13.64
C LYS A 31 -7.40 25.85 13.46
N PHE A 32 -7.40 25.26 12.27
CA PHE A 32 -6.48 24.17 11.94
C PHE A 32 -5.03 24.58 12.22
N PRO A 33 -4.11 23.64 12.49
CA PRO A 33 -2.73 23.97 12.70
C PRO A 33 -2.23 24.62 11.41
N GLU A 34 -1.25 25.50 11.50
CA GLU A 34 -0.79 26.27 10.32
C GLU A 34 -0.31 25.35 9.18
N GLU A 35 0.03 24.11 9.50
CA GLU A 35 0.50 23.06 8.61
C GLU A 35 -0.63 22.26 7.94
N ILE A 36 -1.88 22.36 8.40
CA ILE A 36 -3.03 21.66 7.80
C ILE A 36 -3.99 22.67 7.22
N ASN A 37 -4.12 22.64 5.90
CA ASN A 37 -5.22 23.30 5.23
C ASN A 37 -6.13 22.22 4.61
N PRO A 38 -7.30 21.95 5.20
CA PRO A 38 -8.22 20.94 4.69
C PRO A 38 -8.68 21.16 3.24
N ILE A 39 -8.56 22.40 2.74
CA ILE A 39 -8.93 22.75 1.38
C ILE A 39 -7.84 22.35 0.39
N THR A 40 -6.56 22.47 0.77
CA THR A 40 -5.43 22.26 -0.14
C THR A 40 -4.67 20.97 0.12
N HIS A 41 -4.71 20.43 1.34
CA HIS A 41 -4.02 19.19 1.71
C HIS A 41 -4.99 18.03 1.57
N SER A 42 -4.73 17.15 0.61
CA SER A 42 -5.55 15.97 0.45
C SER A 42 -5.27 14.98 1.58
N SER A 43 -6.27 14.15 1.89
CA SER A 43 -6.19 13.12 2.94
C SER A 43 -5.78 13.71 4.30
N TRP A 44 -6.12 14.98 4.56
CA TRP A 44 -5.74 15.71 5.78
C TRP A 44 -6.20 15.01 7.07
N THR A 45 -7.27 14.20 6.99
CA THR A 45 -7.79 13.41 8.11
C THR A 45 -6.80 12.36 8.61
N LEU A 46 -5.83 11.97 7.78
CA LEU A 46 -4.75 11.03 8.10
C LEU A 46 -3.42 11.75 8.39
N PHE A 47 -3.36 13.08 8.28
CA PHE A 47 -2.16 13.85 8.56
C PHE A 47 -1.57 13.63 9.97
N PRO A 48 -2.36 13.42 11.04
CA PRO A 48 -1.76 13.15 12.36
C PRO A 48 -0.91 11.87 12.40
N ILE A 49 -1.15 10.89 11.53
CA ILE A 49 -0.31 9.68 11.41
C ILE A 49 1.12 10.06 11.04
N ARG A 50 1.28 11.00 10.10
CA ARG A 50 2.59 11.52 9.71
C ARG A 50 3.30 12.21 10.87
N LYS A 51 2.57 12.99 11.65
CA LYS A 51 3.13 13.68 12.82
C LYS A 51 3.64 12.71 13.87
N VAL A 52 2.92 11.62 14.12
CA VAL A 52 3.40 10.54 14.99
C VAL A 52 4.67 9.92 14.41
N LEU A 53 4.71 9.64 13.10
CA LEU A 53 5.87 9.06 12.44
C LEU A 53 7.12 9.98 12.51
N ASP A 54 6.94 11.29 12.35
CA ASP A 54 8.03 12.28 12.41
C ASP A 54 8.64 12.38 13.83
N VAL A 55 7.87 12.13 14.89
CA VAL A 55 8.35 12.13 16.28
C VAL A 55 8.99 10.80 16.68
N HIS A 56 8.55 9.68 16.09
CA HIS A 56 8.93 8.33 16.48
C HIS A 56 10.38 7.93 16.14
N GLN A 57 11.14 8.73 15.37
CA GLN A 57 12.48 8.32 14.90
C GLN A 57 13.52 8.06 16.01
N THR A 58 13.22 8.32 17.30
CA THR A 58 14.18 8.12 18.41
C THR A 58 13.76 7.20 19.57
N ASP A 59 12.49 7.11 20.00
CA ASP A 59 12.19 6.66 21.39
C ASP A 59 11.05 5.62 21.59
N GLY A 60 10.63 4.90 20.54
CA GLY A 60 9.49 3.98 20.66
C GLY A 60 8.14 4.69 20.46
N ILE A 61 7.04 3.94 20.45
CA ILE A 61 5.68 4.50 20.29
C ILE A 61 5.00 4.58 21.65
N ALA A 62 4.58 5.78 22.04
CA ALA A 62 3.84 5.99 23.27
C ALA A 62 2.38 5.53 23.12
N ALA A 63 1.70 5.25 24.23
CA ALA A 63 0.30 4.83 24.20
C ALA A 63 -0.61 5.93 23.60
N GLU A 64 -0.24 7.18 23.83
CA GLU A 64 -0.89 8.39 23.31
C GLU A 64 -0.82 8.45 21.78
N ASP A 65 0.31 8.04 21.19
CA ASP A 65 0.50 8.00 19.74
C ASP A 65 -0.44 6.98 19.07
N VAL A 66 -0.61 5.81 19.68
CA VAL A 66 -1.57 4.80 19.21
C VAL A 66 -3.00 5.36 19.24
N ILE A 67 -3.34 6.16 20.27
CA ILE A 67 -4.65 6.82 20.36
C ILE A 67 -4.81 7.83 19.22
N ILE A 68 -3.79 8.62 18.90
CA ILE A 68 -3.83 9.57 17.77
C ILE A 68 -4.10 8.84 16.45
N VAL A 69 -3.41 7.73 16.19
CA VAL A 69 -3.62 6.93 14.96
C VAL A 69 -5.04 6.35 14.91
N ARG A 70 -5.52 5.74 16.02
CA ARG A 70 -6.90 5.23 16.13
C ARG A 70 -7.92 6.30 15.79
N LEU A 71 -7.81 7.47 16.42
CA LEU A 71 -8.73 8.58 16.23
C LEU A 71 -8.72 9.08 14.79
N SER A 72 -7.54 9.26 14.20
CA SER A 72 -7.39 9.71 12.79
C SER A 72 -8.10 8.76 11.81
N LEU A 73 -7.95 7.45 12.01
CA LEU A 73 -8.63 6.44 11.19
C LEU A 73 -10.14 6.39 11.41
N LEU A 74 -10.60 6.47 12.66
CA LEU A 74 -12.03 6.49 12.99
C LEU A 74 -12.73 7.71 12.39
N TRP A 75 -12.08 8.87 12.42
CA TRP A 75 -12.60 10.08 11.80
C TRP A 75 -12.65 9.98 10.28
N THR A 76 -11.58 9.47 9.67
CA THR A 76 -11.54 9.23 8.23
C THR A 76 -12.68 8.30 7.81
N LEU A 77 -12.95 7.24 8.58
CA LEU A 77 -14.08 6.33 8.35
C LEU A 77 -15.44 6.98 8.56
N LEU A 78 -15.60 7.80 9.59
CA LEU A 78 -16.83 8.53 9.85
C LEU A 78 -17.14 9.48 8.69
N LEU A 79 -16.14 10.24 8.23
CA LEU A 79 -16.28 11.14 7.09
C LEU A 79 -16.63 10.36 5.81
N PHE A 80 -15.93 9.25 5.56
CA PHE A 80 -16.20 8.36 4.43
C PHE A 80 -17.63 7.82 4.43
N LYS A 81 -18.18 7.48 5.61
CA LYS A 81 -19.51 6.89 5.72
C LYS A 81 -20.64 7.91 5.76
N GLU A 82 -20.50 8.94 6.58
CA GLU A 82 -21.57 9.88 6.88
C GLU A 82 -21.57 11.09 5.95
N ARG A 83 -20.41 11.44 5.37
CA ARG A 83 -20.25 12.61 4.49
C ARG A 83 -19.37 12.26 3.27
N PRO A 84 -19.77 11.26 2.46
CA PRO A 84 -18.95 10.78 1.34
C PRO A 84 -18.56 11.89 0.36
N SER A 85 -19.46 12.83 0.06
CA SER A 85 -19.15 13.95 -0.83
C SER A 85 -17.97 14.80 -0.33
N VAL A 86 -17.89 15.03 0.99
CA VAL A 86 -16.78 15.76 1.61
C VAL A 86 -15.51 14.91 1.59
N PHE A 87 -15.63 13.63 1.93
CA PHE A 87 -14.50 12.70 1.87
C PHE A 87 -13.87 12.67 0.47
N TYR A 88 -14.67 12.44 -0.58
CA TYR A 88 -14.17 12.36 -1.96
C TYR A 88 -13.65 13.71 -2.49
N MET A 89 -14.19 14.84 -2.02
CA MET A 89 -13.70 16.16 -2.41
C MET A 89 -12.26 16.41 -1.94
N PHE A 90 -11.87 15.87 -0.79
CA PHE A 90 -10.58 16.18 -0.15
C PHE A 90 -9.63 14.98 -0.07
N THR A 91 -9.96 13.83 -0.67
CA THR A 91 -9.13 12.62 -0.59
C THR A 91 -8.55 12.28 -1.95
N GLY A 92 -7.27 12.62 -2.14
CA GLY A 92 -6.46 12.11 -3.24
C GLY A 92 -5.98 10.70 -2.95
N ILE A 93 -6.27 9.76 -3.85
CA ILE A 93 -6.00 8.33 -3.63
C ILE A 93 -4.52 7.99 -3.42
N ASN A 94 -3.61 8.67 -4.12
CA ASN A 94 -2.17 8.44 -4.00
C ASN A 94 -1.68 8.82 -2.59
N GLU A 95 -2.06 10.01 -2.12
CA GLU A 95 -1.73 10.46 -0.77
C GLU A 95 -2.40 9.58 0.28
N PHE A 96 -3.65 9.19 0.05
CA PHE A 96 -4.38 8.31 0.95
C PHE A 96 -3.68 6.96 1.13
N TYR A 97 -3.20 6.35 0.04
CA TYR A 97 -2.41 5.12 0.08
C TYR A 97 -1.13 5.31 0.91
N ILE A 98 -0.37 6.39 0.65
CA ILE A 98 0.88 6.68 1.38
C ILE A 98 0.59 6.85 2.88
N ARG A 99 -0.42 7.64 3.23
CA ARG A 99 -0.79 7.87 4.65
C ARG A 99 -1.24 6.59 5.36
N LEU A 100 -1.92 5.67 4.68
CA LEU A 100 -2.21 4.36 5.25
C LEU A 100 -0.96 3.49 5.38
N ALA A 101 -0.05 3.54 4.41
CA ALA A 101 1.20 2.80 4.44
C ALA A 101 2.14 3.26 5.57
N GLU A 102 2.11 4.55 5.95
CA GLU A 102 2.85 5.10 7.09
C GLU A 102 2.52 4.39 8.42
N ILE A 103 1.32 3.84 8.58
CA ILE A 103 0.95 3.08 9.78
C ILE A 103 1.84 1.83 9.97
N PHE A 104 2.31 1.24 8.88
CA PHE A 104 3.16 0.07 8.94
C PHE A 104 4.63 0.42 9.22
N LEU A 105 5.04 1.69 9.04
CA LEU A 105 6.36 2.16 9.44
C LEU A 105 6.45 2.41 10.96
N LEU A 106 5.31 2.69 11.60
CA LEU A 106 5.21 2.89 13.05
C LEU A 106 5.50 1.61 13.85
N GLY A 107 5.26 0.42 13.29
CA GLY A 107 5.58 -0.84 13.95
C GLY A 107 4.38 -1.54 14.62
N PRO A 108 4.62 -2.74 15.20
CA PRO A 108 3.57 -3.68 15.55
C PRO A 108 2.62 -3.18 16.65
N GLN A 109 3.08 -2.32 17.55
CA GLN A 109 2.24 -1.70 18.58
C GLN A 109 1.06 -0.92 17.99
N VAL A 110 1.20 -0.44 16.74
CA VAL A 110 0.17 0.29 16.02
C VAL A 110 -0.60 -0.62 15.08
N PHE A 111 0.06 -1.31 14.14
CA PHE A 111 -0.67 -2.10 13.13
C PHE A 111 -1.22 -3.44 13.64
N GLN A 112 -0.92 -3.86 14.87
CA GLN A 112 -1.60 -4.99 15.54
C GLN A 112 -2.74 -4.56 16.46
N ASP A 113 -2.96 -3.25 16.62
CA ASP A 113 -4.11 -2.77 17.37
C ASP A 113 -5.42 -3.15 16.66
N ASP A 114 -6.35 -3.73 17.40
CA ASP A 114 -7.61 -4.26 16.85
C ASP A 114 -8.46 -3.17 16.16
N CYS A 115 -8.51 -1.98 16.76
CA CYS A 115 -9.29 -0.86 16.22
C CYS A 115 -8.65 -0.35 14.93
N ILE A 116 -7.34 -0.13 14.93
CA ILE A 116 -6.57 0.27 13.75
C ILE A 116 -6.71 -0.77 12.63
N CYS A 117 -6.51 -2.06 12.94
CA CYS A 117 -6.67 -3.17 11.99
C CYS A 117 -8.06 -3.15 11.34
N ALA A 118 -9.12 -3.05 12.16
CA ALA A 118 -10.48 -3.01 11.67
C ALA A 118 -10.73 -1.81 10.76
N CYS A 119 -10.14 -0.65 11.11
CA CYS A 119 -10.30 0.55 10.33
C CYS A 119 -9.57 0.47 8.97
N ILE A 120 -8.30 0.08 8.98
CA ILE A 120 -7.49 -0.11 7.76
C ILE A 120 -8.18 -1.12 6.84
N ASN A 121 -8.55 -2.29 7.36
CA ASN A 121 -9.20 -3.32 6.56
C ASN A 121 -10.47 -2.80 5.86
N ARG A 122 -11.28 -1.99 6.56
CA ARG A 122 -12.49 -1.40 5.98
C ARG A 122 -12.16 -0.37 4.90
N LEU A 123 -11.21 0.53 5.14
CA LEU A 123 -10.77 1.55 4.17
C LEU A 123 -10.14 0.91 2.94
N LEU A 124 -9.32 -0.13 3.11
CA LEU A 124 -8.74 -0.88 2.00
C LEU A 124 -9.81 -1.53 1.13
N ARG A 125 -10.74 -2.26 1.75
CA ARG A 125 -11.76 -3.01 1.03
C ARG A 125 -12.80 -2.13 0.35
N GLU A 126 -13.23 -1.05 1.01
CA GLU A 126 -14.38 -0.26 0.57
C GLU A 126 -13.98 0.98 -0.25
N PHE A 127 -12.73 1.43 -0.15
CA PHE A 127 -12.25 2.61 -0.86
C PHE A 127 -10.99 2.31 -1.70
N LEU A 128 -9.88 1.93 -1.07
CA LEU A 128 -8.60 1.93 -1.79
C LEU A 128 -8.51 0.86 -2.89
N ILE A 129 -8.82 -0.41 -2.60
CA ILE A 129 -8.73 -1.51 -3.57
C ILE A 129 -9.69 -1.31 -4.76
N PRO A 130 -10.98 -0.95 -4.55
CA PRO A 130 -11.87 -0.65 -5.67
C PRO A 130 -11.39 0.49 -6.56
N TYR A 131 -10.79 1.54 -5.99
CA TYR A 131 -10.33 2.66 -6.79
C TYR A 131 -8.99 2.35 -7.50
N ALA A 132 -8.07 1.65 -6.83
CA ALA A 132 -6.81 1.22 -7.41
C ALA A 132 -7.02 0.24 -8.58
N SER A 133 -7.94 -0.73 -8.44
CA SER A 133 -8.31 -1.66 -9.52
C SER A 133 -8.97 -1.00 -10.75
N ASN A 134 -9.57 0.18 -10.55
CA ASN A 134 -10.07 1.06 -11.62
C ASN A 134 -8.97 1.97 -12.21
N GLY A 135 -7.71 1.76 -11.85
CA GLY A 135 -6.57 2.52 -12.37
C GLY A 135 -6.44 3.93 -11.82
N LEU A 136 -7.10 4.25 -10.70
CA LEU A 136 -7.04 5.60 -10.11
C LEU A 136 -5.80 5.79 -9.23
N LEU A 137 -5.20 4.71 -8.73
CA LEU A 137 -3.92 4.78 -8.03
C LEU A 137 -2.82 4.88 -9.09
N ALA A 138 -2.19 6.05 -9.18
CA ALA A 138 -1.28 6.38 -10.28
C ALA A 138 -0.19 7.32 -9.77
N PHE A 139 0.96 6.78 -9.39
CA PHE A 139 2.09 7.60 -8.99
C PHE A 139 3.43 7.06 -9.48
N GLY A 140 4.28 7.99 -9.87
CA GLY A 140 5.68 7.81 -10.19
C GLY A 140 6.54 7.61 -8.94
N LEU A 141 7.56 6.79 -9.07
CA LEU A 141 8.58 6.58 -8.03
C LEU A 141 9.34 7.88 -7.63
N THR A 142 9.42 8.84 -8.56
CA THR A 142 10.06 10.15 -8.38
C THR A 142 9.07 11.27 -8.09
N ASP A 143 7.78 10.97 -7.96
CA ASP A 143 6.77 11.99 -7.71
C ASP A 143 6.88 12.49 -6.27
N SER A 144 6.70 13.80 -6.09
CA SER A 144 6.51 14.37 -4.76
C SER A 144 5.03 14.24 -4.38
N ILE A 145 4.75 13.41 -3.37
CA ILE A 145 3.40 13.08 -2.94
C ILE A 145 3.35 12.97 -1.42
N ALA A 146 2.32 13.54 -0.80
CA ALA A 146 2.13 13.49 0.66
C ALA A 146 3.32 14.03 1.47
N GLY A 147 4.10 14.96 0.90
CA GLY A 147 5.30 15.53 1.53
C GLY A 147 6.55 14.64 1.43
N LEU A 148 6.49 13.51 0.73
CA LEU A 148 7.68 12.77 0.35
C LEU A 148 8.33 13.45 -0.85
N ASP A 149 9.64 13.67 -0.81
CA ASP A 149 10.40 14.20 -1.96
C ASP A 149 10.49 13.16 -3.09
N ALA A 150 10.54 11.88 -2.73
CA ALA A 150 10.48 10.74 -3.64
C ALA A 150 9.82 9.56 -2.93
N PHE A 151 9.10 8.74 -3.69
CA PHE A 151 8.44 7.55 -3.14
C PHE A 151 9.37 6.35 -2.98
N ILE A 152 10.47 6.26 -3.75
CA ILE A 152 11.43 5.12 -3.66
C ILE A 152 11.95 4.89 -2.23
N PRO A 153 12.51 5.91 -1.54
CA PRO A 153 13.05 5.69 -0.20
C PRO A 153 11.98 5.21 0.78
N PHE A 154 10.77 5.75 0.66
CA PHE A 154 9.63 5.33 1.47
C PHE A 154 9.25 3.86 1.22
N TYR A 155 9.21 3.43 -0.03
CA TYR A 155 8.87 2.05 -0.36
C TYR A 155 9.96 1.07 0.08
N GLU A 156 11.24 1.42 -0.06
CA GLU A 156 12.34 0.62 0.46
C GLU A 156 12.29 0.49 1.99
N GLU A 157 11.98 1.58 2.69
CA GLU A 157 11.77 1.52 4.14
C GLU A 157 10.59 0.60 4.49
N LEU A 158 9.48 0.70 3.76
CA LEU A 158 8.32 -0.16 3.96
C LEU A 158 8.65 -1.65 3.77
N LEU A 159 9.45 -1.99 2.76
CA LEU A 159 9.94 -3.35 2.55
C LEU A 159 10.85 -3.80 3.69
N GLN A 160 11.79 -2.95 4.12
CA GLN A 160 12.68 -3.26 5.24
C GLN A 160 11.88 -3.53 6.54
N ARG A 161 10.92 -2.65 6.87
CA ARG A 161 10.03 -2.82 8.03
C ARG A 161 9.22 -4.11 7.94
N PHE A 162 8.81 -4.50 6.74
CA PHE A 162 8.13 -5.79 6.54
C PHE A 162 9.03 -6.97 6.90
N GLU A 163 10.31 -6.92 6.53
CA GLU A 163 11.28 -7.98 6.89
C GLU A 163 11.57 -8.02 8.39
N GLU A 164 11.57 -6.86 9.05
CA GLU A 164 11.88 -6.75 10.47
C GLU A 164 10.73 -7.23 11.38
N PHE A 165 9.49 -6.85 11.09
CA PHE A 165 8.38 -7.05 12.04
C PHE A 165 6.99 -7.29 11.42
N SER A 166 6.87 -7.64 10.14
CA SER A 166 5.54 -7.89 9.54
C SER A 166 4.72 -8.96 10.27
N MET A 167 5.39 -9.95 10.88
CA MET A 167 4.75 -11.05 11.62
C MET A 167 3.65 -11.77 10.81
N GLY A 168 3.77 -11.79 9.48
CA GLY A 168 2.76 -12.37 8.59
C GLY A 168 1.41 -11.61 8.57
N ASN A 169 1.42 -10.31 8.84
CA ASN A 169 0.22 -9.48 8.85
C ASN A 169 -0.37 -9.31 7.43
N ASP A 170 -1.61 -9.76 7.24
CA ASP A 170 -2.34 -9.71 5.97
C ASP A 170 -2.49 -8.28 5.41
N LEU A 171 -2.71 -7.27 6.28
CA LEU A 171 -2.90 -5.88 5.86
C LEU A 171 -1.59 -5.25 5.39
N PHE A 172 -0.48 -5.60 6.04
CA PHE A 172 0.85 -5.16 5.63
C PHE A 172 1.19 -5.75 4.25
N THR A 173 0.94 -7.05 4.05
CA THR A 173 1.06 -7.68 2.73
C THR A 173 0.20 -6.96 1.69
N LEU A 174 -1.06 -6.65 1.99
CA LEU A 174 -1.94 -5.94 1.07
C LEU A 174 -1.41 -4.56 0.69
N ILE A 175 -0.92 -3.77 1.65
CA ILE A 175 -0.36 -2.44 1.34
C ILE A 175 0.80 -2.55 0.35
N ILE A 176 1.74 -3.47 0.57
CA ILE A 176 2.88 -3.66 -0.34
C ILE A 176 2.40 -4.08 -1.73
N LEU A 177 1.49 -5.05 -1.79
CA LEU A 177 0.99 -5.56 -3.08
C LEU A 177 0.12 -4.55 -3.82
N ILE A 178 -0.66 -3.71 -3.14
CA ILE A 178 -1.44 -2.63 -3.76
C ILE A 178 -0.50 -1.67 -4.50
N GLY A 179 0.60 -1.24 -3.85
CA GLY A 179 1.58 -0.37 -4.49
C GLY A 179 2.25 -1.03 -5.71
N ALA A 180 2.62 -2.30 -5.61
CA ALA A 180 3.36 -2.97 -6.67
C ALA A 180 2.49 -3.45 -7.85
N TYR A 181 1.25 -3.88 -7.58
CA TYR A 181 0.40 -4.55 -8.57
C TYR A 181 -0.89 -3.82 -8.93
N LEU A 182 -1.30 -2.79 -8.17
CA LEU A 182 -2.46 -1.97 -8.50
C LEU A 182 -2.10 -0.49 -8.74
N ASN A 183 -0.82 -0.17 -8.87
CA ASN A 183 -0.37 1.14 -9.35
C ASN A 183 -0.42 1.17 -10.88
N SER A 184 -1.31 1.99 -11.42
CA SER A 184 -1.51 2.14 -12.86
C SER A 184 -0.33 2.82 -13.58
N ASN A 185 0.60 3.44 -12.84
CA ASN A 185 1.88 3.85 -13.41
C ASN A 185 2.74 2.60 -13.67
N ILE A 186 2.71 2.12 -14.92
CA ILE A 186 3.30 0.85 -15.34
C ILE A 186 4.78 0.73 -14.96
N LEU A 187 5.59 1.74 -15.30
CA LEU A 187 7.03 1.70 -15.02
C LEU A 187 7.29 1.63 -13.52
N SER A 188 6.58 2.43 -12.73
CA SER A 188 6.73 2.44 -11.27
C SER A 188 6.27 1.12 -10.66
N GLY A 189 5.13 0.58 -11.09
CA GLY A 189 4.66 -0.75 -10.70
C GLY A 189 5.70 -1.84 -11.01
N LEU A 190 6.26 -1.86 -12.23
CA LEU A 190 7.32 -2.82 -12.61
C LEU A 190 8.56 -2.73 -11.72
N LEU A 191 9.00 -1.51 -11.39
CA LEU A 191 10.15 -1.30 -10.52
C LEU A 191 9.85 -1.69 -9.07
N MET A 192 8.65 -1.42 -8.56
CA MET A 192 8.19 -1.86 -7.24
C MET A 192 8.07 -3.38 -7.14
N LYS A 193 7.57 -4.05 -8.20
CA LYS A 193 7.61 -5.50 -8.33
C LYS A 193 9.07 -5.99 -8.33
N SER A 194 9.95 -5.36 -9.09
CA SER A 194 11.37 -5.77 -9.14
C SER A 194 12.05 -5.65 -7.77
N ALA A 195 11.76 -4.60 -7.00
CA ALA A 195 12.25 -4.43 -5.64
C ALA A 195 11.76 -5.57 -4.70
N LEU A 196 10.47 -5.90 -4.76
CA LEU A 196 9.86 -7.02 -4.03
C LEU A 196 10.54 -8.36 -4.34
N TRP A 197 10.97 -8.56 -5.58
CA TRP A 197 11.57 -9.81 -6.07
C TRP A 197 13.10 -9.79 -6.11
N SER A 198 13.73 -8.74 -5.60
CA SER A 198 15.19 -8.57 -5.57
C SER A 198 15.87 -9.60 -4.67
N TYR A 199 17.13 -9.96 -4.95
CA TYR A 199 17.81 -11.06 -4.28
C TYR A 199 17.85 -10.94 -2.75
N ASP A 200 17.93 -9.72 -2.25
CA ASP A 200 18.11 -9.44 -0.82
C ASP A 200 16.80 -9.59 -0.02
N ARG A 201 15.63 -9.65 -0.68
CA ARG A 201 14.30 -9.64 -0.04
C ARG A 201 13.72 -11.04 0.23
N ASN A 202 14.43 -11.87 1.00
CA ASN A 202 13.99 -13.24 1.26
C ASN A 202 12.72 -13.31 2.13
N VAL A 203 12.58 -12.44 3.13
CA VAL A 203 11.44 -12.46 4.05
C VAL A 203 10.20 -11.91 3.36
N VAL A 204 10.37 -10.89 2.51
CA VAL A 204 9.28 -10.39 1.68
C VAL A 204 8.81 -11.45 0.67
N ARG A 205 9.61 -12.46 0.31
CA ARG A 205 9.10 -13.60 -0.49
C ARG A 205 8.38 -14.68 0.32
N GLN A 206 8.10 -14.44 1.60
CA GLN A 206 7.28 -15.32 2.44
C GLN A 206 5.92 -14.69 2.79
N MET A 207 5.50 -13.62 2.11
CA MET A 207 4.21 -13.00 2.38
C MET A 207 3.08 -14.01 2.22
N THR A 208 2.14 -13.92 3.14
CA THR A 208 0.88 -14.67 3.09
C THR A 208 -0.28 -13.69 3.09
N LEU A 209 -1.39 -14.14 2.53
CA LEU A 209 -2.65 -13.42 2.53
C LEU A 209 -3.76 -14.44 2.72
N LYS A 210 -4.50 -14.37 3.82
CA LYS A 210 -5.54 -15.39 4.12
C LYS A 210 -6.83 -15.21 3.32
N LYS A 211 -7.16 -13.98 2.91
CA LYS A 211 -8.40 -13.63 2.19
C LYS A 211 -8.07 -13.02 0.83
N THR A 212 -7.75 -13.87 -0.14
CA THR A 212 -7.09 -13.48 -1.40
C THR A 212 -8.01 -13.19 -2.57
N ARG A 213 -9.18 -13.86 -2.67
CA ARG A 213 -9.91 -13.98 -3.95
C ARG A 213 -10.13 -12.64 -4.65
N ASN A 214 -10.73 -11.67 -3.97
CA ASN A 214 -11.04 -10.38 -4.58
C ASN A 214 -9.77 -9.63 -5.01
N PHE A 215 -8.70 -9.64 -4.19
CA PHE A 215 -7.48 -8.91 -4.54
C PHE A 215 -6.73 -9.56 -5.71
N LEU A 216 -6.60 -10.90 -5.70
CA LEU A 216 -5.94 -11.63 -6.78
C LEU A 216 -6.67 -11.47 -8.11
N GLU A 217 -8.00 -11.50 -8.10
CA GLU A 217 -8.80 -11.25 -9.32
C GLU A 217 -8.52 -9.85 -9.91
N TYR A 218 -8.45 -8.81 -9.07
CA TYR A 218 -8.09 -7.47 -9.53
C TYR A 218 -6.66 -7.39 -10.05
N MET A 219 -5.72 -8.03 -9.36
CA MET A 219 -4.32 -8.10 -9.77
C MET A 219 -4.16 -8.77 -11.14
N GLU A 220 -4.80 -9.93 -11.35
CA GLU A 220 -4.76 -10.63 -12.64
C GLU A 220 -5.37 -9.81 -13.78
N ALA A 221 -6.49 -9.15 -13.50
CA ALA A 221 -7.13 -8.27 -14.46
C ALA A 221 -6.21 -7.09 -14.84
N ASP A 222 -5.51 -6.51 -13.87
CA ASP A 222 -4.58 -5.41 -14.11
C ASP A 222 -3.32 -5.85 -14.88
N ILE A 223 -2.72 -6.97 -14.49
CA ILE A 223 -1.59 -7.58 -15.23
C ILE A 223 -2.00 -7.84 -16.68
N SER A 224 -3.17 -8.44 -16.89
CA SER A 224 -3.67 -8.74 -18.24
C SER A 224 -3.93 -7.48 -19.06
N ARG A 225 -4.45 -6.42 -18.43
CA ARG A 225 -4.77 -5.13 -19.08
C ARG A 225 -3.51 -4.36 -19.48
N SER A 226 -2.52 -4.27 -18.59
CA SER A 226 -1.28 -3.50 -18.80
C SER A 226 -0.24 -4.25 -19.63
N ARG A 227 -0.41 -5.56 -19.83
CA ARG A 227 0.54 -6.47 -20.48
C ARG A 227 1.11 -5.95 -21.80
N ILE A 228 0.26 -5.56 -22.75
CA ILE A 228 0.71 -5.16 -24.10
C ILE A 228 1.65 -3.96 -23.97
N GLU A 229 1.28 -2.98 -23.15
CA GLU A 229 2.08 -1.78 -22.93
C GLU A 229 3.40 -2.07 -22.19
N VAL A 230 3.37 -2.97 -21.20
CA VAL A 230 4.56 -3.46 -20.50
C VAL A 230 5.54 -4.10 -21.48
N GLU A 231 5.07 -5.01 -22.33
CA GLU A 231 5.88 -5.74 -23.29
C GLU A 231 6.41 -4.83 -24.41
N ASP A 232 5.63 -3.84 -24.85
CA ASP A 232 6.03 -2.95 -25.96
C ASP A 232 6.98 -1.83 -25.50
N LYS A 233 6.76 -1.25 -24.32
CA LYS A 233 7.51 -0.06 -23.85
C LYS A 233 8.60 -0.38 -22.82
N TYR A 234 8.42 -1.44 -22.03
CA TYR A 234 9.25 -1.74 -20.85
C TYR A 234 9.76 -3.18 -20.83
N TYR A 235 9.97 -3.76 -22.02
CA TYR A 235 10.37 -5.17 -22.18
C TYR A 235 11.60 -5.55 -21.35
N ALA A 236 12.64 -4.71 -21.32
CA ALA A 236 13.88 -5.03 -20.61
C ALA A 236 13.66 -5.18 -19.10
N GLN A 237 12.89 -4.25 -18.51
CA GLN A 237 12.51 -4.29 -17.09
C GLN A 237 11.61 -5.50 -16.81
N TYR A 238 10.64 -5.76 -17.69
CA TYR A 238 9.75 -6.89 -17.53
C TYR A 238 10.46 -8.24 -17.68
N ALA A 239 11.35 -8.40 -18.65
CA ALA A 239 12.16 -9.60 -18.83
C ALA A 239 13.05 -9.89 -17.61
N THR A 240 13.59 -8.83 -16.99
CA THR A 240 14.33 -8.95 -15.73
C THR A 240 13.44 -9.48 -14.61
N LEU A 241 12.23 -8.92 -14.46
CA LEU A 241 11.25 -9.35 -13.46
C LEU A 241 10.81 -10.82 -13.69
N LEU A 242 10.54 -11.21 -14.95
CA LEU A 242 10.25 -12.61 -15.32
C LEU A 242 11.41 -13.54 -14.95
N GLY A 243 12.66 -13.09 -15.16
CA GLY A 243 13.85 -13.81 -14.71
C GLY A 243 13.89 -14.03 -13.19
N LEU A 244 13.50 -13.02 -12.40
CA LEU A 244 13.39 -13.12 -10.94
C LEU A 244 12.31 -14.13 -10.52
N TYR A 245 11.12 -14.07 -11.13
CA TYR A 245 10.05 -15.04 -10.89
C TYR A 245 10.48 -16.48 -11.19
N ALA A 246 11.02 -16.72 -12.39
CA ALA A 246 11.43 -18.05 -12.84
C ALA A 246 12.54 -18.60 -11.95
N ARG A 247 13.50 -17.76 -11.54
CA ARG A 247 14.57 -18.13 -10.64
C ARG A 247 14.05 -18.50 -9.25
N ALA A 248 13.13 -17.72 -8.68
CA ALA A 248 12.58 -18.00 -7.36
C ALA A 248 11.86 -19.36 -7.32
N ILE A 249 11.15 -19.73 -8.40
CA ILE A 249 10.52 -21.05 -8.53
C ILE A 249 11.57 -22.15 -8.76
N ARG A 250 12.52 -21.95 -9.68
CA ARG A 250 13.59 -22.92 -9.97
C ARG A 250 14.38 -23.28 -8.72
N ASP A 251 14.81 -22.27 -7.97
CA ASP A 251 15.67 -22.41 -6.79
C ASP A 251 14.85 -22.86 -5.56
N SER A 252 13.55 -23.15 -5.71
CA SER A 252 12.63 -23.54 -4.62
C SER A 252 12.60 -22.53 -3.47
N VAL A 253 12.89 -21.26 -3.77
CA VAL A 253 12.71 -20.15 -2.81
C VAL A 253 11.21 -19.96 -2.56
N ILE A 254 10.43 -20.06 -3.64
CA ILE A 254 8.98 -20.12 -3.58
C ILE A 254 8.45 -21.48 -4.07
N THR A 255 7.40 -21.98 -3.42
CA THR A 255 6.73 -23.25 -3.72
C THR A 255 5.25 -23.12 -3.39
N ARG A 256 4.39 -23.79 -4.15
CA ARG A 256 2.93 -23.77 -3.99
C ARG A 256 2.48 -24.03 -2.55
N GLU A 257 3.19 -24.91 -1.82
CA GLU A 257 2.81 -25.36 -0.48
C GLU A 257 3.27 -24.41 0.64
N ARG A 258 4.42 -23.73 0.47
CA ARG A 258 5.03 -22.91 1.55
C ARG A 258 4.62 -21.45 1.49
N ASN A 259 4.50 -20.91 0.29
CA ASN A 259 4.26 -19.49 0.07
C ASN A 259 3.37 -19.32 -1.16
N GLU A 260 2.17 -19.89 -1.04
CA GLU A 260 1.14 -19.99 -2.07
C GLU A 260 0.88 -18.66 -2.79
N LEU A 261 0.78 -17.56 -2.04
CA LEU A 261 0.50 -16.23 -2.58
C LEU A 261 1.56 -15.78 -3.59
N VAL A 262 2.82 -15.75 -3.20
CA VAL A 262 3.89 -15.28 -4.09
C VAL A 262 4.17 -16.29 -5.19
N PHE A 263 4.00 -17.59 -4.93
CA PHE A 263 4.06 -18.62 -5.96
C PHE A 263 2.99 -18.37 -7.02
N TYR A 264 1.75 -18.07 -6.60
CA TYR A 264 0.64 -17.75 -7.48
C TYR A 264 0.96 -16.54 -8.36
N ILE A 265 1.40 -15.43 -7.74
CA ILE A 265 1.77 -14.20 -8.46
C ILE A 265 2.81 -14.48 -9.55
N ALA A 266 3.91 -15.15 -9.19
CA ALA A 266 4.96 -15.51 -10.13
C ALA A 266 4.45 -16.43 -11.25
N SER A 267 3.61 -17.41 -10.90
CA SER A 267 3.05 -18.38 -11.85
C SER A 267 2.13 -17.71 -12.86
N VAL A 268 1.30 -16.76 -12.42
CA VAL A 268 0.40 -15.99 -13.28
C VAL A 268 1.19 -15.15 -14.28
N GLU A 269 2.16 -14.35 -13.81
CA GLU A 269 2.98 -13.50 -14.67
C GLU A 269 3.74 -14.32 -15.72
N LEU A 270 4.39 -15.42 -15.30
CA LEU A 270 5.08 -16.33 -16.22
C LEU A 270 4.11 -17.01 -17.20
N GLY A 271 2.97 -17.52 -16.70
CA GLY A 271 1.97 -18.20 -17.50
C GLY A 271 1.33 -17.30 -18.55
N LEU A 272 1.06 -16.04 -18.20
CA LEU A 272 0.60 -15.03 -19.15
C LEU A 272 1.67 -14.79 -20.21
N PHE A 273 2.93 -14.56 -19.82
CA PHE A 273 4.03 -14.36 -20.76
C PHE A 273 4.15 -15.53 -21.76
N GLU A 274 4.12 -16.78 -21.29
CA GLU A 274 4.22 -17.98 -22.13
C GLU A 274 3.12 -18.12 -23.19
N ARG A 275 1.89 -17.65 -22.89
CA ARG A 275 0.77 -17.74 -23.86
C ARG A 275 1.01 -16.92 -25.13
N LYS A 276 1.98 -15.99 -25.16
CA LYS A 276 2.33 -15.25 -26.38
C LYS A 276 3.30 -16.05 -27.24
N GLN A 277 2.82 -16.56 -28.37
CA GLN A 277 3.62 -17.31 -29.35
C GLN A 277 4.48 -16.41 -30.28
N GLY A 278 5.07 -15.33 -29.74
CA GLY A 278 5.99 -14.49 -30.52
C GLY A 278 7.34 -15.20 -30.71
N LYS A 279 7.82 -15.34 -31.96
CA LYS A 279 9.15 -15.93 -32.25
C LYS A 279 10.27 -15.25 -31.47
N GLU A 280 10.16 -13.94 -31.27
CA GLU A 280 11.11 -13.10 -30.52
C GLU A 280 11.27 -13.52 -29.06
N PHE A 281 10.22 -14.08 -28.44
CA PHE A 281 10.23 -14.50 -27.04
C PHE A 281 10.50 -15.99 -26.83
N GLN A 282 10.57 -16.79 -27.91
CA GLN A 282 10.73 -18.24 -27.80
C GLN A 282 11.99 -18.64 -27.03
N ALA A 283 13.09 -17.89 -27.19
CA ALA A 283 14.31 -18.12 -26.44
C ALA A 283 14.06 -17.93 -24.92
N LEU A 284 13.44 -16.82 -24.51
CA LEU A 284 13.13 -16.53 -23.12
C LEU A 284 12.13 -17.53 -22.54
N ILE A 285 11.07 -17.86 -23.28
CA ILE A 285 10.08 -18.89 -22.90
C ILE A 285 10.78 -20.23 -22.69
N SER A 286 11.66 -20.65 -23.61
CA SER A 286 12.39 -21.91 -23.47
C SER A 286 13.32 -21.93 -22.25
N MET A 287 13.96 -20.79 -21.94
CA MET A 287 14.79 -20.63 -20.74
C MET A 287 13.96 -20.67 -19.46
N ILE A 288 12.79 -20.03 -19.43
CA ILE A 288 11.85 -20.06 -18.31
C ILE A 288 11.36 -21.49 -18.08
N ARG A 289 10.88 -22.17 -19.13
CA ARG A 289 10.43 -23.57 -19.06
C ARG A 289 11.49 -24.51 -18.53
N LYS A 290 12.70 -24.42 -19.10
CA LYS A 290 13.85 -25.22 -18.66
C LYS A 290 14.28 -24.88 -17.22
N SER A 291 14.13 -23.63 -16.80
CA SER A 291 14.42 -23.25 -15.41
C SER A 291 13.39 -23.82 -14.45
N VAL A 292 12.13 -23.87 -14.84
CA VAL A 292 11.05 -24.27 -13.96
C VAL A 292 10.82 -25.80 -13.94
N ASN A 293 11.32 -26.55 -14.93
CA ASN A 293 11.42 -28.03 -14.97
C ASN A 293 10.20 -28.73 -14.32
N ASP A 294 9.02 -28.52 -14.91
CA ASP A 294 7.75 -29.14 -14.53
C ASP A 294 7.11 -28.71 -13.20
N LYS A 295 7.73 -27.79 -12.43
CA LYS A 295 7.11 -27.25 -11.19
C LYS A 295 5.86 -26.43 -11.45
N LEU A 296 5.73 -25.90 -12.67
CA LEU A 296 4.55 -25.22 -13.14
C LEU A 296 3.69 -26.21 -13.93
N SER A 297 2.65 -26.75 -13.30
CA SER A 297 1.48 -27.23 -14.01
C SER A 297 0.63 -26.03 -14.44
N LEU A 298 1.11 -25.30 -15.44
CA LEU A 298 0.33 -24.27 -16.16
C LEU A 298 -0.72 -24.95 -17.05
#